data_AF-A0A9X8DZT1-F1
#
_entry.id   AF-A0A9X8DZT1-F1
#
_cell.length_a   1.000
_cell.length_b   1.000
_cell.length_c   1.000
_cell.angle_alpha   90.00
_cell.angle_beta   90.00
_cell.angle_gamma   90.00
#
_symmetry.space_group_name_H-M   'P 1'
#
loop_
_entity.id
_entity.type
_entity.pdbx_description
1 polymer ?
#
loop_
_entity_poly.entity_id
_entity_poly.type
_entity_poly.pdbx_seq_one_letter_code
_entity_poly.pdbx_strand_id
1 'polypeptide(L)'
;MFARRLINPVAVRAAQRSMSTKASSINGKGPFNVLYNTIMRNNVTYVSAVIAGTLVFEVVYGNVTSSIWESLNYGRLYHHIDWSQFKSDDDEEEEE
;
A
#
# COMPACT_ATOMS: atom_id res chain seq x y z
N MET A 1 33.75 -49.14 -36.19
CA MET A 1 32.73 -48.45 -35.36
C MET A 1 33.25 -48.39 -33.94
N PHE A 2 33.39 -47.21 -33.34
CA PHE A 2 33.20 -46.89 -31.90
C PHE A 2 33.76 -45.48 -31.66
N ALA A 3 32.88 -44.48 -31.73
CA ALA A 3 33.20 -43.10 -31.40
C ALA A 3 33.30 -42.96 -29.87
N ARG A 4 34.50 -42.74 -29.36
CA ARG A 4 34.74 -42.48 -27.93
C ARG A 4 34.39 -41.02 -27.66
N ARG A 5 33.20 -40.79 -27.13
CA ARG A 5 32.73 -39.46 -26.67
C ARG A 5 33.66 -38.97 -25.56
N LEU A 6 34.50 -37.98 -25.86
CA LEU A 6 35.35 -37.30 -24.89
C LEU A 6 34.48 -36.39 -24.01
N ILE A 7 33.92 -36.96 -22.95
CA ILE A 7 33.22 -36.20 -21.93
C ILE A 7 34.28 -35.58 -21.03
N ASN A 8 34.53 -34.29 -21.21
CA ASN A 8 35.51 -33.56 -20.41
C ASN A 8 34.93 -33.34 -19.00
N PRO A 9 35.42 -34.04 -17.96
CA PRO A 9 34.75 -34.09 -16.65
C PRO A 9 34.74 -32.73 -15.94
N VAL A 10 35.66 -31.84 -16.29
CA VAL A 10 35.72 -30.46 -15.76
C VAL A 10 34.54 -29.63 -16.29
N ALA A 11 34.27 -29.71 -17.60
CA ALA A 11 33.14 -29.02 -18.20
C ALA A 11 31.80 -29.56 -17.67
N VAL A 12 31.69 -30.87 -17.47
CA VAL A 12 30.51 -31.49 -16.86
C VAL A 12 30.35 -31.05 -15.40
N ARG A 13 31.41 -31.03 -14.59
CA ARG A 13 31.35 -30.56 -13.20
C ARG A 13 31.03 -29.07 -13.08
N ALA A 14 31.56 -28.24 -13.98
CA ALA A 14 31.25 -26.81 -14.04
C ALA A 14 29.78 -26.57 -14.42
N ALA A 15 29.28 -27.28 -15.44
CA ALA A 15 27.87 -27.24 -15.83
C ALA A 15 26.95 -27.75 -14.70
N GLN A 16 27.34 -28.81 -14.00
CA GLN A 16 26.58 -29.40 -12.90
C GLN A 16 26.53 -28.48 -11.67
N ARG A 17 27.60 -27.70 -11.40
CA ARG A 17 27.61 -26.65 -10.37
C ARG A 17 26.76 -25.45 -10.75
N SER A 18 26.77 -25.02 -12.02
CA SER A 18 25.90 -23.95 -12.51
C SER A 18 24.42 -24.30 -12.47
N MET A 19 24.07 -25.59 -12.56
CA MET A 19 22.68 -26.06 -12.40
C MET A 19 22.27 -26.29 -10.94
N SER A 20 23.24 -26.43 -10.02
CA SER A 20 23.01 -26.60 -8.59
C SER A 20 22.70 -25.30 -7.85
N THR A 21 22.97 -24.13 -8.46
CA THR A 21 22.59 -22.82 -7.94
C THR A 21 21.30 -22.29 -8.57
N LYS A 22 20.36 -23.18 -8.93
CA LYS A 22 18.97 -22.73 -9.11
C LYS A 22 18.54 -22.09 -7.80
N ALA A 23 18.21 -20.80 -7.84
CA ALA A 23 17.71 -20.05 -6.71
C ALA A 23 16.56 -20.86 -6.08
N SER A 24 16.79 -21.41 -4.88
CA SER A 24 15.77 -22.18 -4.20
C SER A 24 14.61 -21.22 -3.87
N SER A 25 13.37 -21.68 -4.03
CA SER A 25 12.17 -20.90 -3.71
C SER A 25 12.09 -20.50 -2.23
N ILE A 26 12.95 -21.07 -1.37
CA ILE A 26 13.16 -20.67 0.02
C ILE A 26 13.91 -19.33 0.15
N ASN A 27 14.73 -18.95 -0.85
CA ASN A 27 15.49 -17.70 -0.90
C ASN A 27 15.11 -16.82 -2.11
N GLY A 28 13.97 -17.10 -2.76
CA GLY A 28 13.44 -16.30 -3.85
C GLY A 28 13.00 -14.91 -3.37
N LYS A 29 12.87 -13.95 -4.30
CA LYS A 29 12.30 -12.63 -3.98
C LYS A 29 10.86 -12.81 -3.50
N GLY A 30 10.65 -12.80 -2.18
CA GLY A 30 9.32 -12.81 -1.59
C GLY A 30 8.49 -11.61 -2.06
N PRO A 31 7.15 -11.64 -1.90
CA PRO A 31 6.25 -10.57 -2.37
C PRO A 31 6.62 -9.20 -1.79
N PHE A 32 7.21 -9.16 -0.61
CA PHE A 32 7.65 -7.93 0.07
C PHE A 32 9.11 -7.55 -0.18
N ASN A 33 9.84 -8.28 -1.03
CA ASN A 33 11.27 -8.03 -1.25
C ASN A 33 11.50 -6.65 -1.89
N VAL A 34 10.61 -6.21 -2.78
CA VAL A 34 10.66 -4.87 -3.37
C VAL A 34 10.38 -3.80 -2.31
N LEU A 35 9.33 -3.99 -1.51
CA LEU A 35 8.95 -3.05 -0.45
C LEU A 35 10.09 -2.88 0.58
N TYR A 36 10.68 -4.01 1.00
CA TYR A 36 11.80 -4.01 1.93
C TYR A 36 13.01 -3.26 1.38
N ASN A 37 13.40 -3.55 0.14
CA ASN A 37 14.57 -2.92 -0.49
C ASN A 37 14.38 -1.42 -0.73
N THR A 38 13.15 -0.98 -1.00
CA THR A 38 12.85 0.42 -1.29
C THR A 38 12.67 1.25 -0.02
N ILE A 39 11.96 0.73 0.98
CA ILE A 39 11.50 1.52 2.13
C ILE A 39 12.23 1.15 3.42
N MET A 40 12.49 -0.14 3.65
CA MET A 40 12.91 -0.64 4.97
C MET A 40 14.42 -0.86 5.10
N ARG A 41 15.17 -0.87 3.99
CA ARG A 41 16.61 -1.17 4.00
C ARG A 41 17.48 -0.07 4.63
N ASN A 42 17.05 1.18 4.57
CA ASN A 42 17.78 2.33 5.13
C ASN A 42 16.98 2.96 6.26
N ASN A 43 17.60 3.16 7.43
CA ASN A 43 16.95 3.72 8.62
C ASN A 43 16.32 5.10 8.37
N VAL A 44 17.01 6.00 7.66
CA VAL A 44 16.49 7.35 7.38
C VAL A 44 15.26 7.27 6.48
N THR A 45 15.35 6.49 5.39
CA THR A 45 14.24 6.26 4.47
C THR A 45 13.06 5.60 5.20
N TYR A 46 13.33 4.61 6.04
CA TYR A 46 12.31 3.91 6.81
C TYR A 46 11.56 4.85 7.75
N VAL A 47 12.26 5.64 8.57
CA VAL A 47 11.63 6.60 9.48
C VAL A 47 10.83 7.64 8.71
N SER A 48 11.36 8.18 7.60
CA SER A 48 10.61 9.14 6.78
C SER A 48 9.33 8.54 6.18
N ALA A 49 9.37 7.27 5.78
CA ALA A 49 8.22 6.56 5.25
C ALA A 49 7.17 6.26 6.31
N VAL A 50 7.58 5.97 7.55
CA VAL A 50 6.66 5.82 8.68
C VAL A 50 5.95 7.13 8.96
N ILE A 51 6.68 8.25 9.06
CA ILE A 51 6.09 9.57 9.32
C ILE A 51 5.12 9.96 8.20
N ALA A 52 5.54 9.84 6.94
CA ALA A 52 4.68 10.12 5.80
C ALA A 52 3.45 9.21 5.77
N GLY A 53 3.63 7.92 6.07
CA GLY A 53 2.56 6.94 6.18
C GLY A 53 1.55 7.30 7.27
N THR A 54 2.01 7.76 8.44
CA THR A 54 1.14 8.18 9.53
C THR A 54 0.29 9.40 9.15
N LEU A 55 0.87 10.40 8.49
CA LEU A 55 0.12 11.58 8.05
C LEU A 55 -0.99 11.21 7.04
N VAL A 56 -0.67 10.36 6.07
CA VAL A 56 -1.66 9.87 5.10
C VAL A 56 -2.72 9.03 5.80
N PHE A 57 -2.31 8.16 6.72
CA PHE A 57 -3.22 7.31 7.48
C PHE A 57 -4.17 8.13 8.33
N GLU A 58 -3.71 9.18 9.01
CA GLU A 58 -4.55 10.07 9.83
C GLU A 58 -5.68 10.70 9.02
N VAL A 59 -5.36 11.24 7.83
CA VAL A 59 -6.37 11.84 6.94
C VAL A 59 -7.40 10.80 6.52
N VAL A 60 -6.95 9.64 6.03
CA VAL A 60 -7.86 8.59 5.57
C VAL A 60 -8.71 8.06 6.72
N TYR A 61 -8.08 7.79 7.86
CA TYR A 61 -8.76 7.29 9.05
C TYR A 61 -9.82 8.28 9.54
N GLY A 62 -9.49 9.56 9.67
CA GLY A 62 -10.44 10.59 10.10
C GLY A 62 -11.66 10.67 9.17
N ASN A 63 -11.44 10.70 7.85
CA ASN A 63 -12.53 10.73 6.88
C ASN A 63 -13.41 9.48 6.93
N VAL A 64 -12.81 8.30 7.01
CA VAL A 64 -13.56 7.03 7.07
C VAL A 64 -14.36 6.93 8.36
N THR A 65 -13.74 7.25 9.50
CA THR A 65 -14.42 7.20 10.79
C THR A 65 -15.55 8.21 10.86
N SER A 66 -15.36 9.44 10.38
CA SER A 66 -16.44 10.43 10.28
C SER A 66 -17.56 9.97 9.36
N SER A 67 -17.24 9.41 8.20
CA SER A 67 -18.25 8.89 7.26
C SER A 67 -19.09 7.76 7.87
N ILE A 68 -18.45 6.84 8.60
CA ILE A 68 -19.16 5.78 9.34
C ILE A 68 -20.06 6.39 10.42
N TRP A 69 -19.55 7.38 11.16
CA TRP A 69 -20.31 8.06 12.21
C TRP A 69 -21.53 8.80 11.65
N GLU A 70 -21.36 9.53 10.56
CA GLU A 70 -22.42 10.27 9.86
C GLU A 70 -23.49 9.33 9.31
N SER A 71 -23.08 8.20 8.71
CA SER A 71 -24.00 7.16 8.23
C SER A 71 -24.87 6.60 9.36
N LEU A 72 -24.27 6.33 10.52
CA LEU A 72 -25.01 5.80 11.68
C LEU A 72 -25.91 6.84 12.36
N ASN A 73 -25.62 8.13 12.19
CA ASN A 73 -26.36 9.23 12.83
C ASN A 73 -27.06 10.13 11.79
N TYR A 74 -27.36 9.58 10.61
CA TYR A 74 -27.98 10.31 9.53
C TYR A 74 -29.29 11.01 9.98
N GLY A 75 -29.49 12.26 9.56
CA GLY A 75 -30.66 13.06 9.95
C GLY A 75 -30.65 13.64 11.39
N ARG A 76 -29.68 13.28 12.24
CA ARG A 76 -29.53 13.84 13.60
C ARG A 76 -28.40 14.86 13.72
N LEU A 77 -27.56 14.99 12.69
CA LEU A 77 -26.44 15.92 12.69
C LEU A 77 -26.86 17.29 12.17
N TYR A 78 -26.23 18.33 12.71
CA TYR A 78 -26.55 19.74 12.42
C TYR A 78 -26.54 20.08 10.91
N HIS A 79 -25.62 19.46 10.16
CA HIS A 79 -25.49 19.68 8.72
C HIS A 79 -26.45 18.83 7.86
N HIS A 80 -27.20 17.90 8.45
CA HIS A 80 -28.27 17.16 7.77
C HIS A 80 -29.63 17.85 7.87
N ILE A 81 -29.77 18.82 8.78
CA ILE A 81 -31.01 19.57 8.97
C ILE A 81 -31.08 20.63 7.88
N ASP A 82 -32.18 20.63 7.14
CA ASP A 82 -32.48 21.71 6.20
C ASP A 82 -32.90 22.95 7.00
N TRP A 83 -32.07 23.98 7.01
CA TRP A 83 -32.35 25.21 7.73
C TRP A 83 -33.26 26.16 6.93
N SER A 84 -33.45 25.92 5.62
CA SER A 84 -34.29 26.75 4.77
C SER A 84 -35.78 26.63 5.14
N GLN A 85 -36.19 25.49 5.69
CA GLN A 85 -37.57 25.27 6.15
C GLN A 85 -37.98 26.14 7.35
N PHE A 86 -37.01 26.75 8.04
CA PHE A 86 -37.24 27.58 9.22
C PHE A 86 -37.14 29.07 8.93
N LYS A 87 -36.84 29.47 7.69
CA LYS A 87 -36.92 30.87 7.28
C LYS A 87 -38.40 31.25 7.21
N SER A 88 -38.76 32.31 7.93
CA SER A 88 -40.05 32.98 7.74
C SER A 88 -39.94 33.90 6.52
N ASP A 89 -41.00 33.96 5.71
CA ASP A 89 -41.09 34.89 4.57
C ASP A 89 -40.86 36.37 4.98
N ASP A 90 -40.97 36.70 6.27
CA ASP A 90 -40.68 38.03 6.84
C ASP A 90 -39.19 38.42 6.80
N ASP A 91 -38.24 37.48 6.65
CA ASP A 91 -36.80 37.78 6.63
C ASP A 91 -36.27 38.17 5.22
N GLU A 92 -37.10 38.09 4.17
CA GLU A 92 -36.73 38.46 2.79
C GLU A 92 -37.03 39.95 2.45
N GLU A 93 -37.67 40.71 3.35
CA GLU A 93 -38.02 42.12 3.13
C GLU A 93 -37.01 43.14 3.71
N GLU A 94 -35.92 42.71 4.38
CA GLU A 94 -34.94 43.62 5.02
C GLU A 94 -33.69 43.96 4.16
N GLU A 95 -33.63 43.56 2.88
CA GLU A 95 -32.50 43.83 1.96
C GLU A 95 -32.77 44.88 0.84
N GLU A 96 -33.55 45.94 1.08
CA GLU A 96 -33.55 47.18 0.25
C GLU A 96 -33.16 48.46 1.02
#